data_AF-A0A1V9Z3A4-F1
#
_entry.id   AF-A0A1V9Z3A4-F1
#
_cell.length_a   1.000
_cell.length_b   1.000
_cell.length_c   1.000
_cell.angle_alpha   90.00
_cell.angle_beta   90.00
_cell.angle_gamma   90.00
#
_symmetry.space_group_name_H-M   'P 1'
#
loop_
_entity.id
_entity.type
_entity.pdbx_description
1 polymer ?
#
loop_
_entity_poly.entity_id
_entity_poly.type
_entity_poly.pdbx_seq_one_letter_code
_entity_poly.pdbx_strand_id
1 'polypeptide(L)'
;MSSMRRSSEALALSKSDEALPPLLLAARYGQISELDAQLGAAHKAQWLGVDELTRQNALHWATRHGQLHAAKRLCAHECARQWLAMGDADANTPLHLAATKSRRLTALFLERGANTNAVNSSGDSPLSIHVLSATKDDPSVTEDLLHHGADANWIVRGESVLHEAIDRGLVNIACQLVRFGARLDTKDGHGRMVFDKVTDKLSQRLFAYIAAPQAWVPDAERRHCMACVKKFNALLARRHHCRHCGRLCCAACARAFVHLNTKPQRVCATCLGVLRGYVSAGGDERPRRASLVYNQLVAAPAR
;
A
#
# COMPACT_ATOMS: atom_id res chain seq x y z
N MET A 1 4.30 -21.34 -18.72
CA MET A 1 3.46 -22.12 -17.77
C MET A 1 2.18 -21.40 -17.30
N SER A 2 1.98 -20.11 -17.62
CA SER A 2 0.75 -19.35 -17.24
C SER A 2 -0.45 -19.59 -18.18
N SER A 3 -0.19 -19.96 -19.45
CA SER A 3 -1.22 -20.22 -20.46
C SER A 3 -2.04 -21.50 -20.19
N MET A 4 -1.40 -22.58 -19.74
CA MET A 4 -2.04 -23.87 -19.46
C MET A 4 -2.93 -23.88 -18.19
N ARG A 5 -2.68 -22.97 -17.23
CA ARG A 5 -3.53 -22.84 -16.01
C ARG A 5 -4.82 -22.07 -16.28
N ARG A 6 -4.79 -21.06 -17.15
CA ARG A 6 -5.99 -20.30 -17.55
C ARG A 6 -6.98 -21.14 -18.36
N SER A 7 -6.49 -22.05 -19.19
CA SER A 7 -7.34 -22.97 -19.97
C SER A 7 -7.95 -24.08 -19.11
N SER A 8 -7.27 -24.55 -18.05
CA SER A 8 -7.85 -25.51 -17.09
C SER A 8 -8.86 -24.86 -16.14
N GLU A 9 -8.64 -23.62 -15.71
CA GLU A 9 -9.62 -22.86 -14.91
C GLU A 9 -10.91 -22.54 -15.68
N ALA A 10 -10.80 -22.19 -16.97
CA ALA A 10 -11.95 -21.93 -17.82
C ALA A 10 -12.79 -23.19 -18.10
N LEU A 11 -12.16 -24.36 -18.18
CA LEU A 11 -12.84 -25.65 -18.41
C LEU A 11 -13.50 -26.21 -17.12
N ALA A 12 -12.99 -25.85 -15.94
CA ALA A 12 -13.60 -26.21 -14.65
C ALA A 12 -14.82 -25.34 -14.30
N LEU A 13 -14.87 -24.10 -14.79
CA LEU A 13 -15.98 -23.16 -14.54
C LEU A 13 -17.29 -23.59 -15.22
N SER A 14 -17.25 -24.31 -16.35
CA SER A 14 -18.45 -24.66 -17.13
C SER A 14 -19.24 -25.87 -16.61
N LYS A 15 -18.72 -26.62 -15.62
CA LYS A 15 -19.42 -27.74 -14.97
C LYS A 15 -19.90 -27.44 -13.54
N SER A 16 -19.75 -26.19 -13.09
CA SER A 16 -19.90 -25.79 -11.67
C SER A 16 -21.21 -25.10 -11.29
N ASP A 17 -22.09 -24.82 -12.26
CA ASP A 17 -23.29 -24.00 -11.99
C ASP A 17 -24.41 -24.75 -11.25
N GLU A 18 -24.45 -26.09 -11.29
CA GLU A 18 -25.53 -26.88 -10.64
C GLU A 18 -25.30 -27.18 -9.15
N ALA A 19 -24.09 -26.98 -8.61
CA ALA A 19 -23.75 -27.32 -7.22
C ALA A 19 -23.53 -26.11 -6.30
N LEU A 20 -23.61 -24.88 -6.83
CA LEU A 20 -23.38 -23.68 -6.03
C LEU A 20 -24.61 -23.34 -5.16
N PRO A 21 -24.43 -23.02 -3.88
CA PRO A 21 -25.50 -22.48 -3.04
C PRO A 21 -26.21 -21.30 -3.72
N PRO A 22 -27.56 -21.19 -3.63
CA PRO A 22 -28.34 -20.15 -4.32
C PRO A 22 -27.85 -18.72 -4.04
N LEU A 23 -27.41 -18.45 -2.81
CA LEU A 23 -26.84 -17.15 -2.43
C LEU A 23 -25.56 -16.81 -3.22
N LEU A 24 -24.69 -17.79 -3.48
CA LEU A 24 -23.47 -17.59 -4.27
C LEU A 24 -23.79 -17.35 -5.74
N LEU A 25 -24.80 -18.05 -6.27
CA LEU A 25 -25.29 -17.85 -7.63
C LEU A 25 -25.86 -16.43 -7.83
N ALA A 26 -26.67 -15.97 -6.88
CA ALA A 26 -27.21 -14.62 -6.87
C ALA A 26 -26.09 -13.56 -6.80
N ALA A 27 -25.07 -13.79 -5.97
CA ALA A 27 -23.91 -12.91 -5.86
C ALA A 27 -23.06 -12.87 -7.13
N ARG A 28 -22.88 -14.01 -7.82
CA ARG A 28 -22.16 -14.13 -9.10
C ARG A 28 -22.83 -13.34 -10.22
N TYR A 29 -24.14 -13.50 -10.37
CA TYR A 29 -24.90 -12.84 -11.44
C TYR A 29 -25.42 -11.44 -11.08
N GLY A 30 -25.26 -11.01 -9.82
CA GLY A 30 -25.69 -9.69 -9.37
C GLY A 30 -27.21 -9.57 -9.22
N GLN A 31 -27.92 -10.68 -9.02
CA GLN A 31 -29.38 -10.72 -8.93
C GLN A 31 -29.83 -10.25 -7.55
N ILE A 32 -30.10 -8.95 -7.41
CA ILE A 32 -30.40 -8.33 -6.11
C ILE A 32 -31.68 -8.88 -5.48
N SER A 33 -32.73 -9.11 -6.26
CA SER A 33 -34.00 -9.64 -5.76
C SER A 33 -33.84 -11.05 -5.16
N GLU A 34 -33.07 -11.90 -5.83
CA GLU A 34 -32.78 -13.26 -5.35
C GLU A 34 -31.89 -13.21 -4.11
N LEU A 35 -30.87 -12.34 -4.12
CA LEU A 35 -30.00 -12.13 -2.98
C LEU A 35 -30.79 -11.70 -1.73
N ASP A 36 -31.77 -10.80 -1.90
CA ASP A 36 -32.66 -10.37 -0.83
C ASP A 36 -33.60 -11.48 -0.35
N ALA A 37 -34.12 -12.30 -1.25
CA ALA A 37 -34.95 -13.45 -0.90
C ALA A 37 -34.16 -14.45 -0.03
N GLN A 38 -32.91 -14.74 -0.40
CA GLN A 38 -32.03 -15.66 0.33
C GLN A 38 -31.60 -15.08 1.69
N LEU A 39 -31.36 -13.77 1.78
CA LEU A 39 -31.03 -13.10 3.04
C LEU A 39 -32.26 -12.87 3.94
N GLY A 40 -33.47 -12.87 3.39
CA GLY A 40 -34.72 -12.81 4.15
C GLY A 40 -35.19 -14.16 4.71
N ALA A 41 -34.67 -15.26 4.18
CA ALA A 41 -35.04 -16.60 4.62
C ALA A 41 -34.56 -16.90 6.06
N ALA A 42 -35.36 -17.62 6.85
CA ALA A 42 -35.09 -17.91 8.26
C ALA A 42 -33.85 -18.79 8.54
N HIS A 43 -33.23 -19.34 7.49
CA HIS A 43 -32.09 -20.26 7.61
C HIS A 43 -30.75 -19.51 7.70
N LYS A 44 -30.53 -18.79 8.81
CA LYS A 44 -29.30 -18.01 9.06
C LYS A 44 -27.99 -18.78 8.86
N ALA A 45 -28.00 -20.09 9.11
CA ALA A 45 -26.84 -20.96 8.95
C ALA A 45 -26.32 -21.02 7.49
N GLN A 46 -27.18 -20.77 6.50
CA GLN A 46 -26.83 -20.87 5.07
C GLN A 46 -26.20 -19.59 4.52
N TRP A 47 -26.31 -18.45 5.21
CA TRP A 47 -25.78 -17.17 4.74
C TRP A 47 -24.25 -17.16 4.65
N LEU A 48 -23.58 -17.89 5.53
CA LEU A 48 -22.12 -18.03 5.53
C LEU A 48 -21.64 -19.19 4.64
N GLY A 49 -22.51 -19.72 3.77
CA GLY A 49 -22.17 -20.74 2.81
C GLY A 49 -20.97 -20.33 1.94
N VAL A 50 -20.10 -21.29 1.70
CA VAL A 50 -18.92 -21.16 0.83
C VAL A 50 -19.01 -22.17 -0.30
N ASP A 51 -18.35 -21.87 -1.41
CA ASP A 51 -18.12 -22.85 -2.47
C ASP A 51 -17.22 -23.98 -1.95
N GLU A 52 -17.59 -25.24 -2.17
CA GLU A 52 -16.86 -26.38 -1.62
C GLU A 52 -15.43 -26.52 -2.18
N LEU A 53 -15.24 -26.11 -3.44
CA LEU A 53 -13.95 -26.25 -4.13
C LEU A 53 -13.00 -25.11 -3.78
N THR A 54 -13.47 -23.87 -3.90
CA THR A 54 -12.63 -22.67 -3.73
C THR A 54 -12.72 -22.05 -2.35
N ARG A 55 -13.64 -22.52 -1.50
CA ARG A 55 -14.00 -21.92 -0.20
C ARG A 55 -14.42 -20.44 -0.30
N GLN A 56 -14.83 -19.99 -1.49
CA GLN A 56 -15.24 -18.61 -1.74
C GLN A 56 -16.67 -18.37 -1.23
N ASN A 57 -16.84 -17.33 -0.41
CA ASN A 57 -18.14 -16.85 0.04
C ASN A 57 -18.80 -15.88 -0.99
N ALA A 58 -19.99 -15.39 -0.67
CA ALA A 58 -20.77 -14.50 -1.54
C ALA A 58 -20.01 -13.23 -1.95
N LEU A 59 -19.24 -12.61 -1.04
CA LEU A 59 -18.44 -11.42 -1.35
C LEU A 59 -17.27 -11.74 -2.30
N HIS A 60 -16.64 -12.91 -2.21
CA HIS A 60 -15.61 -13.33 -3.17
C HIS A 60 -16.19 -13.46 -4.58
N TRP A 61 -17.35 -14.11 -4.73
CA TRP A 61 -18.04 -14.24 -6.02
C TRP A 61 -18.48 -12.89 -6.58
N ALA A 62 -19.14 -12.05 -5.77
CA ALA A 62 -19.50 -10.70 -6.19
C ALA A 62 -18.28 -9.89 -6.63
N THR A 63 -17.15 -10.03 -5.93
CA THR A 63 -15.89 -9.34 -6.26
C THR A 63 -15.27 -9.87 -7.54
N ARG A 64 -15.22 -11.20 -7.70
CA ARG A 64 -14.61 -11.88 -8.85
C ARG A 64 -15.27 -11.46 -10.16
N HIS A 65 -16.58 -11.24 -10.12
CA HIS A 65 -17.43 -10.86 -11.26
C HIS A 65 -17.75 -9.36 -11.32
N GLY A 66 -17.20 -8.53 -10.43
CA GLY A 66 -17.38 -7.07 -10.48
C GLY A 66 -18.78 -6.58 -10.10
N GLN A 67 -19.56 -7.38 -9.38
CA GLN A 67 -20.95 -7.10 -9.00
C GLN A 67 -21.03 -6.13 -7.82
N LEU A 68 -20.82 -4.84 -8.10
CA LEU A 68 -20.79 -3.80 -7.07
C LEU A 68 -22.11 -3.67 -6.31
N HIS A 69 -23.26 -3.77 -6.99
CA HIS A 69 -24.56 -3.65 -6.33
C HIS A 69 -24.83 -4.82 -5.38
N ALA A 70 -24.50 -6.05 -5.78
CA ALA A 70 -24.61 -7.22 -4.91
C ALA A 70 -23.66 -7.09 -3.71
N ALA A 71 -22.41 -6.68 -3.94
CA ALA A 71 -21.46 -6.42 -2.85
C ALA A 71 -21.96 -5.35 -1.87
N LYS A 72 -22.55 -4.25 -2.36
CA LYS A 72 -23.14 -3.20 -1.51
C LYS A 72 -24.28 -3.73 -0.63
N ARG A 73 -25.12 -4.59 -1.19
CA ARG A 73 -26.24 -5.21 -0.46
C ARG A 73 -25.74 -6.21 0.59
N LEU A 74 -24.82 -7.10 0.22
CA LEU A 74 -24.16 -8.02 1.16
C LEU A 74 -23.46 -7.26 2.29
N CYS A 75 -22.74 -6.18 1.98
CA CYS A 75 -22.08 -5.37 3.01
C CYS A 75 -23.05 -4.61 3.92
N ALA A 76 -24.32 -4.41 3.52
CA ALA A 76 -25.34 -3.76 4.34
C ALA A 76 -26.03 -4.74 5.30
N HIS A 77 -25.79 -6.04 5.15
CA HIS A 77 -26.35 -7.09 5.98
C HIS A 77 -25.59 -7.24 7.30
N GLU A 78 -26.23 -7.83 8.33
CA GLU A 78 -25.63 -8.04 9.65
C GLU A 78 -24.36 -8.92 9.62
N CYS A 79 -24.29 -9.87 8.67
CA CYS A 79 -23.14 -10.76 8.48
C CYS A 79 -21.96 -10.15 7.71
N ALA A 80 -22.02 -8.88 7.29
CA ALA A 80 -20.99 -8.26 6.45
C ALA A 80 -19.57 -8.44 7.01
N ARG A 81 -19.40 -8.24 8.32
CA ARG A 81 -18.10 -8.38 8.99
C ARG A 81 -17.54 -9.80 8.90
N GLN A 82 -18.41 -10.81 8.99
CA GLN A 82 -18.01 -12.22 8.90
C GLN A 82 -17.56 -12.56 7.47
N TRP A 83 -18.32 -12.15 6.45
CA TRP A 83 -17.89 -12.40 5.06
C TRP A 83 -16.59 -11.69 4.70
N LEU A 84 -16.35 -10.47 5.20
CA LEU A 84 -15.11 -9.72 4.98
C LEU A 84 -13.89 -10.36 5.68
N ALA A 85 -14.10 -11.11 6.75
CA ALA A 85 -13.04 -11.76 7.51
C ALA A 85 -12.70 -13.17 7.02
N MET A 86 -13.63 -13.86 6.36
CA MET A 86 -13.41 -15.21 5.83
C MET A 86 -12.44 -15.19 4.66
N GLY A 87 -11.46 -16.10 4.68
CA GLY A 87 -10.57 -16.36 3.56
C GLY A 87 -11.12 -17.46 2.65
N ASP A 88 -10.74 -17.42 1.37
CA ASP A 88 -10.91 -18.51 0.41
C ASP A 88 -9.90 -19.66 0.64
N ALA A 89 -9.76 -20.58 -0.31
CA ALA A 89 -8.85 -21.73 -0.21
C ALA A 89 -7.36 -21.32 0.00
N ASP A 90 -6.96 -20.16 -0.51
CA ASP A 90 -5.62 -19.58 -0.34
C ASP A 90 -5.56 -18.61 0.85
N ALA A 91 -6.60 -18.59 1.68
CA ALA A 91 -6.83 -17.62 2.75
C ALA A 91 -6.89 -16.16 2.27
N ASN A 92 -7.20 -15.91 0.99
CA ASN A 92 -7.46 -14.55 0.52
C ASN A 92 -8.82 -14.10 1.04
N THR A 93 -8.86 -12.97 1.73
CA THR A 93 -10.13 -12.30 2.07
C THR A 93 -10.73 -11.60 0.83
N PRO A 94 -12.02 -11.18 0.85
CA PRO A 94 -12.59 -10.43 -0.27
C PRO A 94 -11.80 -9.15 -0.61
N LEU A 95 -11.14 -8.55 0.38
CA LEU A 95 -10.30 -7.37 0.17
C LEU A 95 -9.03 -7.67 -0.65
N HIS A 96 -8.41 -8.84 -0.48
CA HIS A 96 -7.28 -9.26 -1.32
C HIS A 96 -7.69 -9.31 -2.79
N LEU A 97 -8.84 -9.91 -3.10
CA LEU A 97 -9.35 -9.97 -4.47
C LEU A 97 -9.75 -8.59 -4.99
N ALA A 98 -10.42 -7.78 -4.18
CA ALA A 98 -10.88 -6.45 -4.57
C ALA A 98 -9.71 -5.53 -4.92
N ALA A 99 -8.63 -5.55 -4.12
CA ALA A 99 -7.44 -4.73 -4.30
C ALA A 99 -6.75 -4.94 -5.67
N THR A 100 -6.88 -6.12 -6.26
CA THR A 100 -6.30 -6.44 -7.58
C THR A 100 -7.27 -6.21 -8.75
N LYS A 101 -8.58 -6.20 -8.49
CA LYS A 101 -9.61 -6.19 -9.56
C LYS A 101 -10.38 -4.89 -9.70
N SER A 102 -10.79 -4.27 -8.59
CA SER A 102 -11.76 -3.17 -8.65
C SER A 102 -11.58 -2.20 -7.50
N ARG A 103 -11.11 -0.99 -7.83
CA ARG A 103 -11.03 0.13 -6.89
C ARG A 103 -12.35 0.39 -6.17
N ARG A 104 -13.49 0.33 -6.89
CA ARG A 104 -14.82 0.62 -6.31
C ARG A 104 -15.21 -0.40 -5.24
N LEU A 105 -14.85 -1.68 -5.43
CA LEU A 105 -15.07 -2.72 -4.44
C LEU A 105 -14.08 -2.61 -3.27
N THR A 106 -12.82 -2.26 -3.54
CA THR A 106 -11.83 -1.99 -2.49
C THR A 106 -12.32 -0.88 -1.57
N ALA A 107 -12.70 0.27 -2.11
CA ALA A 107 -13.24 1.39 -1.32
C ALA A 107 -14.45 0.96 -0.48
N LEU A 108 -15.41 0.25 -1.07
CA LEU A 108 -16.58 -0.26 -0.35
C LEU A 108 -16.20 -1.17 0.81
N PHE A 109 -15.27 -2.10 0.63
CA PHE A 109 -14.87 -3.03 1.69
C PHE A 109 -14.10 -2.34 2.80
N LEU A 110 -13.27 -1.35 2.46
CA LEU A 110 -12.54 -0.52 3.42
C LEU A 110 -13.48 0.34 4.27
N GLU A 111 -14.47 0.99 3.66
CA GLU A 111 -15.52 1.74 4.36
C GLU A 111 -16.33 0.86 5.34
N ARG A 112 -16.36 -0.45 5.10
CA ARG A 112 -17.07 -1.44 5.93
C ARG A 112 -16.17 -2.14 6.93
N GLY A 113 -14.94 -1.64 7.13
CA GLY A 113 -14.01 -2.13 8.15
C GLY A 113 -13.35 -3.46 7.80
N ALA A 114 -13.17 -3.77 6.51
CA ALA A 114 -12.34 -4.90 6.11
C ALA A 114 -10.92 -4.77 6.66
N ASN A 115 -10.36 -5.89 7.15
CA ASN A 115 -9.01 -5.88 7.71
C ASN A 115 -7.96 -5.67 6.60
N THR A 116 -7.30 -4.51 6.62
CA THR A 116 -6.27 -4.09 5.67
C THR A 116 -4.95 -4.84 5.81
N ASN A 117 -4.70 -5.46 6.97
CA ASN A 117 -3.49 -6.22 7.28
C ASN A 117 -3.78 -7.72 7.46
N ALA A 118 -4.90 -8.22 6.91
CA ALA A 118 -5.14 -9.66 6.81
C ALA A 118 -4.03 -10.30 5.97
N VAL A 119 -3.68 -11.55 6.27
CA VAL A 119 -2.64 -12.28 5.54
C VAL A 119 -3.22 -13.53 4.90
N ASN A 120 -2.83 -13.79 3.66
CA ASN A 120 -3.17 -15.03 2.97
C ASN A 120 -2.13 -16.14 3.27
N SER A 121 -2.30 -17.32 2.66
CA SER A 121 -1.39 -18.47 2.84
C SER A 121 0.05 -18.21 2.38
N SER A 122 0.27 -17.19 1.54
CA SER A 122 1.60 -16.77 1.09
C SER A 122 2.24 -15.71 2.00
N GLY A 123 1.53 -15.26 3.04
CA GLY A 123 1.95 -14.16 3.91
C GLY A 123 1.77 -12.77 3.28
N ASP A 124 1.01 -12.67 2.20
CA ASP A 124 0.73 -11.42 1.52
C ASP A 124 -0.46 -10.70 2.16
N SER A 125 -0.35 -9.37 2.27
CA SER A 125 -1.45 -8.49 2.65
C SER A 125 -2.22 -8.00 1.41
N PRO A 126 -3.43 -7.43 1.57
CA PRO A 126 -4.14 -6.78 0.47
C PRO A 126 -3.31 -5.69 -0.24
N LEU A 127 -2.45 -4.99 0.51
CA LEU A 127 -1.53 -4.01 -0.06
C LEU A 127 -0.40 -4.69 -0.85
N SER A 128 0.24 -5.73 -0.32
CA SER A 128 1.33 -6.41 -1.05
C SER A 128 0.83 -7.08 -2.31
N ILE A 129 -0.32 -7.77 -2.28
CA ILE A 129 -0.87 -8.43 -3.47
C ILE A 129 -1.27 -7.42 -4.55
N HIS A 130 -1.76 -6.23 -4.16
CA HIS A 130 -2.00 -5.13 -5.09
C HIS A 130 -0.71 -4.68 -5.78
N VAL A 131 0.37 -4.47 -5.03
CA VAL A 131 1.67 -4.06 -5.60
C VAL A 131 2.27 -5.17 -6.48
N LEU A 132 2.20 -6.43 -6.03
CA LEU A 132 2.70 -7.61 -6.76
C LEU A 132 1.95 -7.90 -8.07
N SER A 133 0.66 -7.55 -8.14
CA SER A 133 -0.18 -7.76 -9.32
C SER A 133 -0.43 -6.50 -10.15
N ALA A 134 0.01 -5.33 -9.67
CA ALA A 134 -0.15 -4.07 -10.39
C ALA A 134 0.55 -4.13 -11.75
N THR A 135 -0.24 -3.89 -12.81
CA THR A 135 0.23 -3.76 -14.20
C THR A 135 0.39 -2.30 -14.62
N LYS A 136 -0.15 -1.37 -13.81
CA LYS A 136 -0.13 0.08 -14.04
C LYS A 136 0.28 0.77 -12.75
N ASP A 137 0.99 1.89 -12.89
CA ASP A 137 1.40 2.76 -11.77
C ASP A 137 0.26 3.70 -11.34
N ASP A 138 -0.88 3.11 -10.96
CA ASP A 138 -2.05 3.81 -10.40
C ASP A 138 -2.02 3.71 -8.86
N PRO A 139 -1.76 4.83 -8.16
CA PRO A 139 -1.69 4.84 -6.70
C PRO A 139 -3.05 4.79 -6.01
N SER A 140 -4.17 4.84 -6.74
CA SER A 140 -5.49 5.05 -6.13
C SER A 140 -5.86 4.00 -5.08
N VAL A 141 -5.72 2.71 -5.40
CA VAL A 141 -6.02 1.62 -4.46
C VAL A 141 -4.99 1.57 -3.33
N THR A 142 -3.72 1.83 -3.65
CA THR A 142 -2.65 1.93 -2.64
C THR A 142 -2.97 3.02 -1.61
N GLU A 143 -3.38 4.21 -2.07
CA GLU A 143 -3.77 5.32 -1.21
C GLU A 143 -5.00 4.97 -0.35
N ASP A 144 -6.04 4.38 -0.94
CA ASP A 144 -7.23 3.96 -0.21
C ASP A 144 -6.87 2.95 0.92
N LEU A 145 -6.02 1.95 0.63
CA LEU A 145 -5.56 0.96 1.61
C LEU A 145 -4.75 1.59 2.74
N LEU A 146 -3.80 2.46 2.41
CA LEU A 146 -2.92 3.12 3.37
C LEU A 146 -3.68 4.08 4.30
N HIS A 147 -4.65 4.84 3.78
CA HIS A 147 -5.53 5.67 4.61
C HIS A 147 -6.34 4.85 5.63
N HIS A 148 -6.69 3.61 5.29
CA HIS A 148 -7.39 2.68 6.18
C HIS A 148 -6.43 1.80 7.01
N GLY A 149 -5.17 2.23 7.19
CA GLY A 149 -4.23 1.62 8.13
C GLY A 149 -3.49 0.38 7.61
N ALA A 150 -3.42 0.18 6.29
CA ALA A 150 -2.50 -0.82 5.73
C ALA A 150 -1.05 -0.48 6.08
N ASP A 151 -0.26 -1.50 6.43
CA ASP A 151 1.14 -1.31 6.81
C ASP A 151 2.02 -1.05 5.57
N ALA A 152 2.52 0.19 5.45
CA ALA A 152 3.43 0.60 4.38
C ALA A 152 4.82 -0.07 4.45
N ASN A 153 5.15 -0.73 5.57
CA ASN A 153 6.41 -1.42 5.81
C ASN A 153 6.28 -2.95 5.74
N TRP A 154 5.17 -3.47 5.22
CA TRP A 154 4.94 -4.91 5.08
C TRP A 154 6.09 -5.60 4.33
N ILE A 155 6.48 -6.78 4.81
CA ILE A 155 7.56 -7.58 4.20
C ILE A 155 6.95 -8.65 3.30
N VAL A 156 7.41 -8.67 2.06
CA VAL A 156 6.99 -9.56 0.97
C VAL A 156 8.22 -10.33 0.52
N ARG A 157 8.22 -11.66 0.71
CA ARG A 157 9.34 -12.54 0.29
C ARG A 157 10.72 -12.08 0.79
N GLY A 158 10.77 -11.50 1.99
CA GLY A 158 12.00 -11.00 2.62
C GLY A 158 12.39 -9.56 2.27
N GLU A 159 11.60 -8.85 1.46
CA GLU A 159 11.84 -7.45 1.10
C GLU A 159 10.63 -6.58 1.47
N SER A 160 10.83 -5.29 1.78
CA SER A 160 9.68 -4.41 2.04
C SER A 160 8.84 -4.20 0.77
N VAL A 161 7.54 -3.96 0.92
CA VAL A 161 6.64 -3.61 -0.20
C VAL A 161 7.14 -2.41 -1.04
N LEU A 162 7.90 -1.49 -0.44
CA LEU A 162 8.54 -0.39 -1.16
C LEU A 162 9.66 -0.85 -2.11
N HIS A 163 10.41 -1.92 -1.78
CA HIS A 163 11.42 -2.49 -2.67
C HIS A 163 10.74 -3.09 -3.90
N GLU A 164 9.68 -3.88 -3.72
CA GLU A 164 8.89 -4.44 -4.82
C GLU A 164 8.33 -3.34 -5.73
N ALA A 165 7.77 -2.27 -5.16
CA ALA A 165 7.27 -1.15 -5.96
C ALA A 165 8.38 -0.49 -6.81
N ILE A 166 9.59 -0.35 -6.26
CA ILE A 166 10.74 0.24 -6.95
C ILE A 166 11.27 -0.68 -8.06
N ASP A 167 11.41 -1.98 -7.79
CA ASP A 167 11.93 -2.95 -8.77
C ASP A 167 11.01 -3.10 -9.98
N ARG A 168 9.71 -2.92 -9.77
CA ARG A 168 8.69 -2.91 -10.83
C ARG A 168 8.55 -1.55 -11.54
N GLY A 169 9.22 -0.51 -11.05
CA GLY A 169 9.10 0.85 -11.58
C GLY A 169 7.76 1.54 -11.30
N LEU A 170 7.03 1.13 -10.27
CA LEU A 170 5.75 1.71 -9.83
C LEU A 170 6.01 2.97 -8.99
N VAL A 171 6.46 4.04 -9.66
CA VAL A 171 6.97 5.24 -8.98
C VAL A 171 5.89 5.99 -8.19
N ASN A 172 4.67 6.12 -8.71
CA ASN A 172 3.58 6.81 -8.01
C ASN A 172 3.11 6.01 -6.79
N ILE A 173 3.03 4.68 -6.90
CA ILE A 173 2.76 3.79 -5.77
C ILE A 173 3.87 3.90 -4.73
N ALA A 174 5.15 3.84 -5.13
CA ALA A 174 6.29 3.99 -4.23
C ALA A 174 6.28 5.34 -3.50
N CYS A 175 5.93 6.42 -4.19
CA CYS A 175 5.75 7.73 -3.58
C CYS A 175 4.64 7.73 -2.50
N GLN A 176 3.51 7.07 -2.76
CA GLN A 176 2.45 6.96 -1.72
C GLN A 176 2.93 6.12 -0.53
N LEU A 177 3.60 5.00 -0.75
CA LEU A 177 4.18 4.22 0.34
C LEU A 177 5.08 5.09 1.23
N VAL A 178 5.98 5.89 0.65
CA VAL A 178 6.85 6.82 1.41
C VAL A 178 6.05 7.88 2.16
N ARG A 179 4.97 8.39 1.58
CA ARG A 179 4.07 9.35 2.23
C ARG A 179 3.42 8.78 3.49
N PHE A 180 3.04 7.51 3.47
CA PHE A 180 2.47 6.81 4.61
C PHE A 180 3.52 6.14 5.50
N GLY A 181 4.78 6.59 5.42
CA GLY A 181 5.81 6.20 6.37
C GLY A 181 6.56 4.91 6.02
N ALA A 182 6.56 4.49 4.75
CA ALA A 182 7.47 3.44 4.30
C ALA A 182 8.93 3.86 4.51
N ARG A 183 9.71 2.98 5.12
CA ARG A 183 11.12 3.19 5.45
C ARG A 183 12.00 3.06 4.22
N LEU A 184 12.98 3.96 4.13
CA LEU A 184 13.97 3.98 3.05
C LEU A 184 15.29 3.29 3.41
N ASP A 185 15.50 3.00 4.70
CA ASP A 185 16.71 2.40 5.25
C ASP A 185 16.61 0.89 5.48
N THR A 186 15.43 0.29 5.26
CA THR A 186 15.26 -1.18 5.25
C THR A 186 16.10 -1.80 4.16
N LYS A 187 16.69 -2.96 4.44
CA LYS A 187 17.48 -3.73 3.45
C LYS A 187 16.62 -4.80 2.77
N ASP A 188 16.88 -5.00 1.49
CA ASP A 188 16.36 -6.10 0.68
C ASP A 188 17.13 -7.41 0.96
N GLY A 189 16.77 -8.50 0.27
CA GLY A 189 17.44 -9.81 0.43
C GLY A 189 18.92 -9.80 0.01
N HIS A 190 19.34 -8.77 -0.73
CA HIS A 190 20.72 -8.54 -1.17
C HIS A 190 21.48 -7.59 -0.23
N GLY A 191 20.87 -7.17 0.89
CA GLY A 191 21.45 -6.23 1.84
C GLY A 191 21.46 -4.77 1.37
N ARG A 192 20.76 -4.43 0.28
CA ARG A 192 20.69 -3.09 -0.28
C ARG A 192 19.52 -2.33 0.30
N MET A 193 19.72 -1.06 0.63
CA MET A 193 18.64 -0.17 1.03
C MET A 193 17.92 0.39 -0.19
N VAL A 194 16.73 0.96 0.00
CA VAL A 194 16.04 1.72 -1.06
C VAL A 194 16.97 2.76 -1.69
N PHE A 195 17.78 3.44 -0.86
CA PHE A 195 18.76 4.43 -1.31
C PHE A 195 19.78 3.90 -2.34
N ASP A 196 20.08 2.60 -2.34
CA ASP A 196 21.05 1.98 -3.26
C ASP A 196 20.44 1.59 -4.61
N LYS A 197 19.11 1.49 -4.68
CA LYS A 197 18.37 1.02 -5.87
C LYS A 197 17.82 2.18 -6.70
N VAL A 198 17.72 3.38 -6.11
CA VAL A 198 17.10 4.53 -6.75
C VAL A 198 18.12 5.49 -7.36
N THR A 199 17.79 6.06 -8.52
CA THR A 199 18.57 7.16 -9.11
C THR A 199 18.40 8.46 -8.30
N ASP A 200 19.23 9.46 -8.58
CA ASP A 200 19.07 10.79 -7.96
C ASP A 200 17.72 11.44 -8.28
N LYS A 201 17.21 11.27 -9.52
CA LYS A 201 15.90 11.79 -9.91
C LYS A 201 14.77 11.10 -9.16
N LEU A 202 14.83 9.78 -9.02
CA LEU A 202 13.84 9.03 -8.26
C LEU A 202 13.93 9.36 -6.76
N SER A 203 15.14 9.52 -6.22
CA SER A 203 15.36 10.00 -4.87
C SER A 203 14.68 11.35 -4.60
N GLN A 204 14.84 12.32 -5.50
CA GLN A 204 14.17 13.61 -5.37
C GLN A 204 12.64 13.46 -5.32
N ARG A 205 12.08 12.60 -6.20
CA ARG A 205 10.64 12.31 -6.20
C ARG A 205 10.18 11.66 -4.90
N LEU A 206 10.84 10.59 -4.44
CA LEU A 206 10.47 9.91 -3.19
C LEU A 206 10.59 10.85 -1.99
N PHE A 207 11.65 11.66 -1.92
CA PHE A 207 11.88 12.54 -0.78
C PHE A 207 10.91 13.70 -0.71
N ALA A 208 10.33 14.07 -1.84
CA ALA A 208 9.24 15.02 -1.91
C ALA A 208 7.97 14.49 -1.22
N TYR A 209 7.80 13.16 -1.14
CA TYR A 209 6.65 12.53 -0.50
C TYR A 209 6.88 12.16 0.98
N ILE A 210 8.07 12.37 1.54
CA ILE A 210 8.33 12.12 2.97
C ILE A 210 7.45 13.07 3.80
N ALA A 211 6.46 12.52 4.49
CA ALA A 211 5.53 13.28 5.34
C ALA A 211 6.03 13.46 6.79
N ALA A 212 6.99 12.64 7.23
CA ALA A 212 7.63 12.77 8.54
C ALA A 212 9.11 12.39 8.44
N PRO A 213 10.00 13.02 9.23
CA PRO A 213 11.41 12.68 9.27
C PRO A 213 11.68 11.18 9.33
N GLN A 214 12.48 10.69 8.39
CA GLN A 214 12.81 9.28 8.30
C GLN A 214 13.79 8.86 9.40
N ALA A 215 13.75 7.57 9.76
CA ALA A 215 14.77 6.96 10.59
C ALA A 215 16.16 7.20 9.99
N TRP A 216 17.11 7.49 10.87
CA TRP A 216 18.49 7.72 10.45
C TRP A 216 19.18 6.41 10.14
N VAL A 217 19.88 6.38 9.02
CA VAL A 217 20.75 5.25 8.67
C VAL A 217 21.84 5.14 9.75
N PRO A 218 21.97 4.00 10.44
CA PRO A 218 22.98 3.83 11.48
C PRO A 218 24.40 4.00 10.93
N ASP A 219 25.30 4.57 11.74
CA ASP A 219 26.69 4.82 11.34
C ASP A 219 27.46 3.57 10.94
N ALA A 220 27.14 2.43 11.57
CA ALA A 220 27.74 1.13 11.29
C ALA A 220 27.37 0.61 9.88
N GLU A 221 26.23 1.04 9.35
CA GLU A 221 25.71 0.59 8.06
C GLU A 221 26.38 1.26 6.86
N ARG A 222 27.06 2.39 7.08
CA ARG A 222 27.62 3.19 5.98
C ARG A 222 29.01 3.71 6.29
N ARG A 223 29.96 3.34 5.44
CA ARG A 223 31.36 3.82 5.47
C ARG A 223 31.64 5.00 4.52
N HIS A 224 30.67 5.35 3.67
CA HIS A 224 30.79 6.39 2.65
C HIS A 224 29.58 7.33 2.69
N CYS A 225 29.78 8.58 2.26
CA CYS A 225 28.73 9.56 2.07
C CYS A 225 27.70 9.05 1.06
N MET A 226 26.42 8.98 1.45
CA MET A 226 25.30 8.53 0.60
C MET A 226 24.86 9.57 -0.45
N ALA A 227 25.73 10.53 -0.77
CA ALA A 227 25.50 11.56 -1.78
C ALA A 227 26.68 11.71 -2.73
N CYS A 228 27.93 11.66 -2.24
CA CYS A 228 29.13 11.82 -3.08
C CYS A 228 30.13 10.67 -2.95
N VAL A 229 29.75 9.56 -2.29
CA VAL A 229 30.57 8.36 -2.06
C VAL A 229 31.92 8.56 -1.35
N LYS A 230 32.24 9.78 -0.86
CA LYS A 230 33.45 10.04 -0.07
C LYS A 230 33.49 9.17 1.19
N LYS A 231 34.60 8.45 1.40
CA LYS A 231 34.84 7.62 2.59
C LYS A 231 34.90 8.49 3.85
N PHE A 232 34.18 8.08 4.89
CA PHE A 232 34.22 8.74 6.19
C PHE A 232 35.50 8.39 6.94
N ASN A 233 36.05 9.37 7.65
CA ASN A 233 37.18 9.21 8.56
C ASN A 233 37.09 10.25 9.68
N ALA A 234 37.72 9.95 10.82
CA ALA A 234 37.55 10.74 12.04
C ALA A 234 38.03 12.20 11.92
N LEU A 235 38.97 12.49 11.02
CA LEU A 235 39.68 13.77 10.96
C LEU A 235 39.12 14.73 9.89
N LEU A 236 38.81 14.23 8.69
CA LEU A 236 38.54 15.06 7.50
C LEU A 236 37.16 14.80 6.87
N ALA A 237 36.46 13.75 7.29
CA ALA A 237 35.16 13.38 6.74
C ALA A 237 34.25 12.80 7.83
N ARG A 238 33.81 13.67 8.74
CA ARG A 238 32.81 13.34 9.77
C ARG A 238 31.45 13.02 9.14
N ARG A 239 30.70 12.20 9.88
CA ARG A 239 29.35 11.75 9.54
C ARG A 239 28.30 12.78 9.96
N HIS A 240 27.31 13.00 9.11
CA HIS A 240 26.18 13.88 9.40
C HIS A 240 24.89 13.31 8.80
N HIS A 241 23.85 13.14 9.60
CA HIS A 241 22.54 12.72 9.11
C HIS A 241 21.73 13.88 8.53
N CYS A 242 21.03 13.60 7.43
CA CYS A 242 19.95 14.44 6.93
C CYS A 242 18.72 14.26 7.83
N ARG A 243 18.19 15.35 8.37
CA ARG A 243 16.99 15.30 9.24
C ARG A 243 15.68 15.08 8.49
N HIS A 244 15.69 15.14 7.16
CA HIS A 244 14.51 14.87 6.33
C HIS A 244 14.47 13.40 5.89
N CYS A 245 15.47 12.97 5.12
CA CYS A 245 15.50 11.62 4.53
C CYS A 245 16.34 10.58 5.28
N GLY A 246 16.98 10.94 6.39
CA GLY A 246 17.76 10.00 7.21
C GLY A 246 19.12 9.57 6.65
N ARG A 247 19.49 9.97 5.43
CA ARG A 247 20.79 9.64 4.82
C ARG A 247 21.99 10.11 5.66
N LEU A 248 23.06 9.34 5.61
CA LEU A 248 24.38 9.67 6.15
C LEU A 248 25.25 10.40 5.10
N CYS A 249 25.63 11.64 5.38
CA CYS A 249 26.33 12.52 4.46
C CYS A 249 27.60 13.14 5.08
N CYS A 250 28.52 13.60 4.22
CA CYS A 250 29.65 14.43 4.64
C CYS A 250 29.23 15.90 4.81
N ALA A 251 30.07 16.70 5.46
CA ALA A 251 29.78 18.11 5.73
C ALA A 251 29.46 18.91 4.45
N ALA A 252 30.16 18.66 3.35
CA ALA A 252 29.94 19.36 2.08
C ALA A 252 28.57 19.04 1.45
N CYS A 253 28.11 17.79 1.58
CA CYS A 253 26.83 17.32 1.05
C CYS A 253 25.64 17.62 1.96
N ALA A 254 25.87 17.93 3.24
CA ALA A 254 24.85 18.30 4.21
C ALA A 254 25.16 19.65 4.88
N ARG A 255 25.57 20.63 4.06
CA ARG A 255 25.96 21.97 4.52
C ARG A 255 24.77 22.86 4.92
N ALA A 256 23.58 22.55 4.41
CA ALA A 256 22.43 23.43 4.51
C ALA A 256 21.56 23.10 5.72
N PHE A 257 20.91 24.14 6.23
CA PHE A 257 19.90 24.07 7.28
C PHE A 257 18.60 24.65 6.75
N VAL A 258 17.50 24.03 7.14
CA VAL A 258 16.12 24.45 6.83
C VAL A 258 15.32 24.40 8.12
N HIS A 259 14.32 25.25 8.24
CA HIS A 259 13.44 25.24 9.42
C HIS A 259 12.50 24.06 9.33
N LEU A 260 12.68 23.15 10.28
CA LEU A 260 11.92 21.93 10.44
C LEU A 260 11.40 21.89 11.89
N ASN A 261 10.08 21.88 12.09
CA ASN A 261 9.42 22.03 13.39
C ASN A 261 9.95 23.28 14.11
N THR A 262 9.92 24.44 13.44
CA THR A 262 10.45 25.76 13.89
C THR A 262 11.93 25.77 14.24
N LYS A 263 12.65 24.66 14.08
CA LYS A 263 14.07 24.56 14.45
C LYS A 263 14.92 24.41 13.20
N PRO A 264 16.10 25.06 13.14
CA PRO A 264 17.03 24.84 12.05
C PRO A 264 17.55 23.40 12.11
N GLN A 265 17.27 22.63 11.06
CA GLN A 265 17.71 21.24 10.94
C GLN A 265 18.56 21.05 9.68
N ARG A 266 19.62 20.26 9.83
CA ARG A 266 20.54 19.94 8.75
C ARG A 266 19.88 19.04 7.72
N VAL A 267 20.03 19.36 6.44
CA VAL A 267 19.55 18.52 5.34
C VAL A 267 20.64 18.30 4.29
N CYS A 268 20.56 17.18 3.58
CA CYS A 268 21.42 16.93 2.43
C CYS A 268 21.03 17.81 1.23
N ALA A 269 21.93 17.97 0.26
CA ALA A 269 21.71 18.79 -0.93
C ALA A 269 20.44 18.38 -1.71
N THR A 270 20.15 17.09 -1.82
CA THR A 270 18.92 16.58 -2.46
C THR A 270 17.67 17.08 -1.74
N CYS A 271 17.62 16.93 -0.40
CA CYS A 271 16.49 17.39 0.39
C CYS A 271 16.39 18.92 0.43
N LEU A 272 17.51 19.65 0.36
CA LEU A 272 17.48 21.09 0.21
C LEU A 272 16.76 21.51 -1.08
N GLY A 273 17.09 20.87 -2.21
CA GLY A 273 16.44 21.12 -3.50
C GLY A 273 14.95 20.80 -3.45
N VAL A 274 14.59 19.63 -2.91
CA VAL A 274 13.20 19.22 -2.69
C VAL A 274 12.46 20.28 -1.86
N LEU A 275 12.95 20.59 -0.66
CA LEU A 275 12.25 21.47 0.27
C LEU A 275 12.21 22.94 -0.19
N ARG A 276 13.20 23.43 -0.94
CA ARG A 276 13.20 24.79 -1.51
C ARG A 276 12.31 24.91 -2.75
N GLY A 277 12.28 23.90 -3.64
CA GLY A 277 11.44 23.92 -4.84
C GLY A 277 9.96 24.09 -4.53
N TYR A 278 9.51 23.64 -3.35
CA TYR A 278 8.15 23.89 -2.83
C TYR A 278 7.90 25.34 -2.40
N VAL A 279 8.92 26.06 -1.93
CA VAL A 279 8.78 27.43 -1.40
C VAL A 279 8.67 28.47 -2.52
N SER A 280 9.30 28.24 -3.68
CA SER A 280 9.36 29.22 -4.78
C SER A 280 8.18 29.18 -5.76
N ALA A 281 7.37 28.12 -5.76
CA ALA A 281 6.27 27.93 -6.73
C ALA A 281 4.93 28.49 -6.23
N GLY A 282 4.90 29.74 -5.72
CA GLY A 282 3.75 30.36 -5.02
C GLY A 282 2.39 30.31 -5.74
N GLY A 283 1.67 29.19 -5.66
CA GLY A 283 0.36 28.99 -6.29
C GLY A 283 -0.49 27.98 -5.52
N ASP A 284 -1.78 28.28 -5.43
CA ASP A 284 -2.81 27.60 -4.64
C ASP A 284 -3.20 26.19 -5.17
N GLU A 285 -2.55 25.69 -6.22
CA GLU A 285 -2.66 24.30 -6.64
C GLU A 285 -1.70 23.41 -5.85
N ARG A 286 -2.06 23.21 -4.58
CA ARG A 286 -1.47 22.23 -3.68
C ARG A 286 -1.43 20.87 -4.38
N PRO A 287 -0.27 20.28 -4.66
CA PRO A 287 -0.27 18.87 -4.92
C PRO A 287 -0.74 18.21 -3.63
N ARG A 288 -1.83 17.44 -3.67
CA ARG A 288 -2.26 16.53 -2.60
C ARG A 288 -1.20 15.45 -2.31
N ARG A 289 0.10 15.75 -2.44
CA ARG A 289 1.24 14.83 -2.63
C ARG A 289 2.24 14.78 -1.46
N ALA A 290 2.23 15.70 -0.50
CA ALA A 290 3.14 15.64 0.66
C ALA A 290 2.63 16.49 1.84
N SER A 291 1.62 16.00 2.58
CA SER A 291 0.84 16.83 3.51
C SER A 291 1.63 17.53 4.63
N LEU A 292 2.92 17.29 4.81
CA LEU A 292 3.68 17.80 5.94
C LEU A 292 5.14 17.98 5.55
N VAL A 293 5.50 19.19 5.10
CA VAL A 293 6.82 19.67 5.51
C VAL A 293 6.74 19.90 7.02
N TYR A 294 5.81 20.69 7.54
CA TYR A 294 5.59 20.89 8.98
C TYR A 294 4.16 21.33 9.26
N ASN A 295 3.45 20.68 10.18
CA ASN A 295 2.20 21.18 10.81
C ASN A 295 2.47 22.45 11.65
N GLN A 296 3.06 23.48 11.05
CA GLN A 296 3.24 24.82 11.60
C GLN A 296 2.30 25.85 10.98
N LEU A 297 1.10 25.38 10.69
CA LEU A 297 -0.09 26.00 11.25
C LEU A 297 -0.56 25.08 12.37
N VAL A 298 0.14 25.17 13.50
CA VAL A 298 -0.30 24.62 14.77
C VAL A 298 -1.69 25.20 15.00
N ALA A 299 -2.72 24.36 15.13
CA ALA A 299 -3.97 24.80 15.72
C ALA A 299 -3.60 25.49 17.03
N ALA A 300 -3.86 26.80 17.13
CA ALA A 300 -3.72 27.51 18.39
C ALA A 300 -4.49 26.72 19.46
N PRO A 301 -3.92 26.51 20.67
CA PRO A 301 -4.76 26.06 21.77
C PRO A 301 -5.83 27.13 21.99
N ALA A 302 -7.10 26.71 21.91
CA ALA A 302 -8.21 27.54 22.35
C ALA A 302 -7.96 27.91 23.82
N ARG A 303 -8.06 29.21 24.12
CA ARG A 303 -8.25 29.70 25.48
C ARG A 303 -9.66 29.38 25.94
#